data_AF-A0A0F5J6P2-F1
#
_entry.id   AF-A0A0F5J6P2-F1
#
_cell.length_a   1.000
_cell.length_b   1.000
_cell.length_c   1.000
_cell.angle_alpha   90.00
_cell.angle_beta   90.00
_cell.angle_gamma   90.00
#
_symmetry.space_group_name_H-M   'P 1'
#
loop_
_entity.id
_entity.type
_entity.pdbx_description
1 polymer ?
#
loop_
_entity_poly.entity_id
_entity_poly.type
_entity_poly.pdbx_seq_one_letter_code
_entity_poly.pdbx_strand_id
1 'polypeptide(L)'
;MIRIITGPVNGGKSTRFLKLYEESGDSIGLYAKKLYNEEETIVGYNLILLPGKEEIPFICLKESIYQNENCYLIQGRFAFLKETFEIAERYILSSSDHIPVWIDEIGKLELKGKGYDKLLRRLLKSDREITITVRDSLLVDTLNQYKIKEYRLLGI
;
A
#
# COMPACT_ATOMS: atom_id res chain seq x y z
N MET A 1 6.80 -11.50 11.79
CA MET A 1 5.68 -12.29 11.23
C MET A 1 5.06 -11.54 10.05
N ILE A 2 4.71 -12.20 8.95
CA ILE A 2 4.08 -11.56 7.78
C ILE A 2 2.61 -11.98 7.68
N ARG A 3 1.72 -10.99 7.57
CA ARG A 3 0.27 -11.16 7.40
C ARG A 3 -0.13 -10.58 6.05
N ILE A 4 -0.98 -11.27 5.32
CA ILE A 4 -1.43 -10.84 3.99
C ILE A 4 -2.95 -10.87 3.93
N ILE A 5 -3.54 -9.71 3.64
CA ILE A 5 -4.96 -9.59 3.32
C ILE A 5 -5.10 -9.70 1.80
N THR A 6 -5.88 -10.67 1.33
CA THR A 6 -5.99 -10.94 -0.11
C THR A 6 -7.42 -11.14 -0.58
N GLY A 7 -7.65 -10.85 -1.86
CA GLY A 7 -8.93 -11.02 -2.55
C GLY A 7 -9.06 -10.11 -3.77
N PRO A 8 -10.22 -10.14 -4.46
CA PRO A 8 -10.39 -9.54 -5.77
C PRO A 8 -10.38 -8.01 -5.72
N VAL A 9 -10.27 -7.37 -6.89
CA VAL A 9 -10.43 -5.91 -7.01
C VAL A 9 -11.80 -5.51 -6.46
N ASN A 10 -11.85 -4.45 -5.66
CA ASN A 10 -13.05 -4.00 -4.93
C ASN A 10 -13.68 -5.03 -3.98
N GLY A 11 -12.99 -6.13 -3.67
CA GLY A 11 -13.52 -7.17 -2.78
C GLY A 11 -13.56 -6.83 -1.29
N GLY A 12 -13.29 -5.58 -0.87
CA GLY A 12 -13.32 -5.17 0.54
C GLY A 12 -11.98 -5.19 1.30
N LYS A 13 -10.85 -5.45 0.63
CA LYS A 13 -9.51 -5.51 1.26
C LYS A 13 -9.17 -4.29 2.11
N SER A 14 -9.32 -3.08 1.57
CA SER A 14 -9.03 -1.83 2.27
C SER A 14 -9.92 -1.62 3.51
N THR A 15 -11.18 -2.05 3.45
CA THR A 15 -12.09 -2.04 4.61
C THR A 15 -11.63 -3.03 5.68
N ARG A 16 -11.24 -4.25 5.27
CA ARG A 16 -10.70 -5.26 6.18
C ARG A 16 -9.38 -4.82 6.81
N PHE A 17 -8.52 -4.18 6.03
CA PHE A 17 -7.26 -3.59 6.45
C PHE A 17 -7.48 -2.59 7.59
N LEU A 18 -8.34 -1.59 7.39
CA LEU A 18 -8.60 -0.58 8.42
C LEU A 18 -9.17 -1.20 9.69
N LYS A 19 -10.16 -2.10 9.56
CA LYS A 19 -10.75 -2.78 10.72
C LYS A 19 -9.69 -3.51 11.55
N LEU A 20 -8.83 -4.29 10.89
CA LEU A 20 -7.79 -5.05 11.57
C LEU A 20 -6.67 -4.15 12.13
N TYR A 21 -6.36 -3.05 11.45
CA TYR A 21 -5.42 -2.05 11.93
C TYR A 21 -5.91 -1.42 13.24
N GLU A 22 -7.17 -1.01 13.30
CA GLU A 22 -7.80 -0.43 14.50
C GLU A 22 -7.81 -1.43 15.67
N GLU A 23 -8.00 -2.72 15.38
CA GLU A 23 -7.95 -3.81 16.37
C GLU A 23 -6.51 -4.14 16.83
N SER A 24 -5.48 -3.73 16.09
CA SER A 24 -4.08 -4.13 16.34
C SER A 24 -3.36 -3.33 17.44
N GLY A 25 -3.95 -2.21 17.88
CA GLY A 25 -3.36 -1.35 18.91
C GLY A 25 -2.27 -0.43 18.37
N ASP A 26 -1.10 -0.41 19.02
CA ASP A 26 0.01 0.46 18.64
C ASP A 26 0.68 -0.07 17.35
N SER A 27 0.37 0.57 16.23
CA SER A 27 0.83 0.20 14.89
C SER A 27 1.00 1.46 14.05
N ILE A 28 1.73 1.32 12.95
CA ILE A 28 1.91 2.39 11.95
C ILE A 28 1.48 1.88 10.58
N GLY A 29 0.85 2.74 9.79
CA GLY A 29 0.20 2.29 8.55
C GLY A 29 0.21 3.28 7.39
N LEU A 30 0.14 2.72 6.19
CA LEU A 30 -0.04 3.42 4.92
C LEU A 30 -1.36 2.97 4.32
N TYR A 31 -2.39 3.81 4.42
CA TYR A 31 -3.73 3.49 3.93
C TYR A 31 -4.06 4.26 2.64
N ALA A 32 -4.42 3.54 1.58
CA ALA A 32 -4.79 4.14 0.30
C ALA A 32 -6.30 4.44 0.27
N LYS A 33 -6.69 5.63 0.72
CA LYS A 33 -8.10 6.07 0.72
C LYS A 33 -8.56 6.39 -0.70
N LYS A 34 -9.54 5.63 -1.18
CA LYS A 34 -10.18 5.84 -2.49
C LYS A 34 -10.87 7.19 -2.57
N LEU A 35 -10.71 7.86 -3.71
CA LEU A 35 -11.46 9.04 -4.12
C LEU A 35 -12.44 8.64 -5.22
N TYR A 36 -13.68 9.12 -5.10
CA TYR A 36 -14.77 8.84 -6.03
C TYR A 36 -15.28 10.14 -6.66
N ASN A 37 -15.72 10.07 -7.91
CA ASN A 37 -16.50 11.14 -8.52
C ASN A 37 -18.00 11.02 -8.15
N GLU A 38 -18.82 11.91 -8.70
CA GLU A 38 -20.28 11.93 -8.50
C GLU A 38 -20.98 10.63 -8.98
N GLU A 39 -20.36 9.89 -9.90
CA GLU A 39 -20.86 8.62 -10.45
C GLU A 39 -20.32 7.38 -9.70
N GLU A 40 -19.80 7.56 -8.47
CA GLU A 40 -19.19 6.51 -7.64
C GLU A 40 -18.03 5.74 -8.31
N THR A 41 -17.41 6.34 -9.33
CA THR A 41 -16.24 5.77 -9.99
C THR A 41 -14.97 6.21 -9.29
N ILE A 42 -14.06 5.26 -9.04
CA ILE A 42 -12.75 5.57 -8.46
C ILE A 42 -11.95 6.45 -9.45
N VAL A 43 -11.60 7.66 -9.02
CA VAL A 43 -10.82 8.64 -9.79
C VAL A 43 -9.41 8.87 -9.23
N GLY A 44 -9.12 8.33 -8.05
CA GLY A 44 -7.82 8.50 -7.44
C GLY A 44 -7.78 7.96 -6.03
N TYR A 45 -6.67 8.25 -5.35
CA TYR A 45 -6.43 7.86 -3.97
C TYR A 45 -5.63 8.95 -3.27
N ASN A 46 -5.97 9.21 -2.01
CA ASN A 46 -5.08 9.86 -1.06
C ASN A 46 -4.38 8.79 -0.23
N LEU A 47 -3.14 9.06 0.15
CA LEU A 47 -2.43 8.29 1.17
C LEU A 47 -2.73 8.87 2.54
N ILE A 48 -3.14 8.03 3.48
CA ILE A 48 -3.27 8.37 4.90
C ILE A 48 -2.14 7.70 5.66
N LEU A 49 -1.40 8.50 6.42
CA LEU A 49 -0.33 8.05 7.31
C LEU A 49 -0.92 7.76 8.70
N LEU A 50 -1.15 6.48 9.03
CA LEU A 50 -1.78 6.04 10.28
C LEU A 50 -0.74 5.87 11.41
N PRO A 51 -1.04 6.25 12.66
CA PRO A 51 -2.35 6.64 13.19
C PRO A 51 -2.72 8.11 12.93
N GLY A 52 -1.85 8.87 12.27
CA GLY A 52 -2.16 10.23 11.83
C GLY A 52 -3.39 10.27 10.89
N LYS A 53 -3.94 11.47 10.73
CA LYS A 53 -5.08 11.74 9.84
C LYS A 53 -4.70 12.65 8.67
N GLU A 54 -3.41 12.84 8.44
CA GLU A 54 -2.93 13.64 7.30
C GLU A 54 -3.21 12.87 6.00
N GLU A 55 -3.91 13.54 5.08
CA GLU A 55 -4.18 13.01 3.75
C GLU A 55 -3.26 13.68 2.74
N ILE A 56 -2.50 12.86 2.02
CA ILE A 56 -1.53 13.31 1.04
C ILE A 56 -2.00 12.84 -0.35
N PRO A 57 -2.02 13.71 -1.38
CA PRO A 57 -2.30 13.27 -2.74
C PRO A 57 -1.38 12.13 -3.16
N PHE A 58 -1.94 11.05 -3.73
CA PHE A 58 -1.14 9.87 -4.06
C PHE A 58 -1.34 9.39 -5.48
N ILE A 59 -2.59 9.09 -5.85
CA ILE A 59 -2.90 8.47 -7.15
C ILE A 59 -3.98 9.29 -7.82
N CYS A 60 -3.80 9.61 -9.10
CA CYS A 60 -4.80 10.25 -9.95
C CYS A 60 -4.99 9.45 -11.25
N LEU A 61 -5.99 9.82 -12.04
CA LEU A 61 -6.12 9.35 -13.41
C LEU A 61 -4.96 9.88 -14.26
N LYS A 62 -4.40 9.01 -15.10
CA LYS A 62 -3.28 9.35 -15.98
C LYS A 62 -3.62 10.55 -16.88
N GLU A 63 -4.86 10.59 -17.36
CA GLU A 63 -5.38 11.63 -18.26
C GLU A 63 -5.49 13.00 -17.58
N SER A 64 -5.46 13.04 -16.25
CA SER A 64 -5.47 14.29 -15.48
C SER A 64 -4.06 14.89 -15.30
N ILE A 65 -3.01 14.24 -15.81
CA ILE A 65 -1.65 14.79 -15.80
C ILE A 65 -1.47 15.67 -17.02
N TYR A 66 -1.45 16.98 -16.81
CA TYR A 66 -1.19 17.96 -17.86
C TYR A 66 0.27 18.45 -17.86
N GLN A 67 0.98 18.31 -16.74
CA GLN A 67 2.37 18.76 -16.54
C GLN A 67 3.10 17.82 -15.57
N ASN A 68 4.44 17.84 -15.59
CA ASN A 68 5.28 17.09 -14.65
C ASN A 68 5.10 15.56 -14.70
N GLU A 69 4.92 14.97 -15.89
CA GLU A 69 4.78 13.52 -16.05
C GLU A 69 5.92 12.71 -15.40
N ASN A 70 7.13 13.27 -15.39
CA ASN A 70 8.30 12.65 -14.76
C ASN A 70 8.16 12.49 -13.25
N CYS A 71 7.25 13.21 -12.60
CA CYS A 71 6.94 13.05 -11.17
C CYS A 71 6.09 11.82 -10.88
N TYR A 72 5.57 11.14 -11.92
CA TYR A 72 4.64 10.03 -11.76
C TYR A 72 5.20 8.69 -12.22
N LEU A 73 4.69 7.62 -11.60
CA LEU A 73 4.78 6.25 -12.11
C LEU A 73 3.42 5.90 -12.71
N ILE A 74 3.41 5.39 -13.95
CA ILE A 74 2.16 5.07 -14.65
C ILE A 74 1.88 3.57 -14.59
N GLN A 75 0.64 3.21 -14.24
CA GLN A 75 0.16 1.83 -14.27
C GLN A 75 -1.33 1.74 -14.61
N GLY A 76 -1.64 1.21 -15.80
CA GLY A 76 -3.00 1.19 -16.32
C GLY A 76 -3.51 2.62 -16.49
N ARG A 77 -4.74 2.88 -16.02
CA ARG A 77 -5.36 4.21 -16.03
C ARG A 77 -4.87 5.15 -14.92
N PHE A 78 -4.02 4.67 -14.02
CA PHE A 78 -3.61 5.43 -12.85
C PHE A 78 -2.17 5.92 -12.96
N ALA A 79 -1.94 7.08 -12.36
CA ALA A 79 -0.64 7.68 -12.18
C ALA A 79 -0.37 7.93 -10.70
N PHE A 80 0.82 7.53 -10.25
CA PHE A 80 1.20 7.50 -8.85
C PHE A 80 2.30 8.53 -8.62
N LEU A 81 2.09 9.46 -7.70
CA LEU A 81 3.06 10.51 -7.39
C LEU A 81 4.29 9.90 -6.68
N LYS A 82 5.48 10.05 -7.28
CA LYS A 82 6.73 9.47 -6.77
C LYS A 82 7.08 9.99 -5.38
N GLU A 83 6.93 11.29 -5.15
CA GLU A 83 7.22 11.94 -3.87
C GLU A 83 6.40 11.34 -2.72
N THR A 84 5.15 10.96 -2.96
CA THR A 84 4.30 10.34 -1.94
C THR A 84 4.85 8.99 -1.47
N PHE A 85 5.49 8.21 -2.35
CA PHE A 85 6.21 7.00 -1.92
C PHE A 85 7.40 7.31 -1.01
N GLU A 86 8.13 8.39 -1.29
CA GLU A 86 9.29 8.82 -0.49
C GLU A 86 8.86 9.33 0.90
N ILE A 87 7.76 10.07 0.96
CA ILE A 87 7.14 10.48 2.23
C ILE A 87 6.72 9.25 3.04
N ALA A 88 6.02 8.30 2.39
CA ALA A 88 5.58 7.07 3.02
C ALA A 88 6.75 6.22 3.55
N GLU A 89 7.83 6.07 2.77
CA GLU A 89 9.04 5.36 3.20
C GLU A 89 9.65 6.03 4.44
N ARG A 90 9.82 7.35 4.44
CA ARG A 90 10.36 8.09 5.59
C ARG A 90 9.48 7.95 6.83
N TYR A 91 8.16 8.03 6.67
CA TYR A 91 7.21 7.90 7.76
C TYR A 91 7.37 6.55 8.47
N ILE A 92 7.32 5.44 7.72
CA ILE A 92 7.47 4.09 8.28
C ILE A 92 8.84 3.90 8.93
N LEU A 93 9.91 4.36 8.28
CA LEU A 93 11.27 4.16 8.78
C LEU A 93 11.64 5.08 9.95
N SER A 94 10.89 6.15 10.20
CA SER A 94 11.06 6.99 11.40
C SER A 94 10.47 6.40 12.68
N SER A 95 9.64 5.35 12.56
CA SER A 95 9.06 4.66 13.71
C SER A 95 9.98 3.57 14.24
N SER A 96 9.84 3.26 15.53
CA SER A 96 10.62 2.22 16.20
C SER A 96 10.44 0.84 15.56
N ASP A 97 11.50 0.03 15.57
CA ASP A 97 11.52 -1.31 14.97
C ASP A 97 10.61 -2.34 15.65
N HIS A 98 10.03 -2.04 16.82
CA HIS A 98 9.06 -2.92 17.45
C HIS A 98 7.61 -2.63 17.03
N ILE A 99 7.36 -1.51 16.35
CA ILE A 99 6.01 -1.12 15.93
C ILE A 99 5.61 -1.93 14.69
N PRO A 100 4.48 -2.67 14.68
CA PRO A 100 3.98 -3.35 13.50
C PRO A 100 3.65 -2.39 12.36
N VAL A 101 3.91 -2.83 11.12
CA VAL A 101 3.71 -2.02 9.91
C VAL A 101 2.57 -2.56 9.08
N TRP A 102 1.73 -1.65 8.60
CA TRP A 102 0.60 -1.95 7.73
C TRP A 102 0.72 -1.20 6.39
N ILE A 103 0.62 -1.88 5.26
CA ILE A 103 0.67 -1.24 3.94
C ILE A 103 -0.47 -1.75 3.05
N ASP A 104 -1.32 -0.84 2.59
CA ASP A 104 -2.40 -1.15 1.66
C ASP A 104 -1.92 -1.09 0.18
N GLU A 105 -2.60 -1.82 -0.69
CA GLU A 105 -2.46 -1.84 -2.15
C GLU A 105 -1.05 -2.19 -2.69
N ILE A 106 -0.40 -3.23 -2.16
CA ILE A 106 0.79 -3.81 -2.81
C ILE A 106 0.38 -4.50 -4.12
N GLY A 107 1.07 -4.16 -5.21
CA GLY A 107 0.68 -4.65 -6.53
C GLY A 107 1.78 -4.65 -7.59
N LYS A 108 1.39 -4.44 -8.84
CA LYS A 108 2.29 -4.63 -9.99
C LYS A 108 3.43 -3.59 -10.07
N LEU A 109 3.35 -2.46 -9.36
CA LEU A 109 4.46 -1.51 -9.32
C LEU A 109 5.62 -2.12 -8.53
N GLU A 110 5.33 -2.70 -7.38
CA GLU A 110 6.27 -3.34 -6.48
C GLU A 110 6.93 -4.55 -7.14
N LEU A 111 6.16 -5.36 -7.85
CA LEU A 111 6.69 -6.48 -8.65
C LEU A 111 7.68 -6.04 -9.74
N LYS A 112 7.60 -4.78 -10.20
CA LYS A 112 8.52 -4.18 -11.18
C LYS A 112 9.69 -3.41 -10.53
N GLY A 113 9.88 -3.53 -9.22
CA GLY A 113 10.93 -2.81 -8.49
C GLY A 113 10.63 -1.31 -8.30
N LYS A 114 9.34 -0.92 -8.34
CA LYS A 114 8.87 0.46 -8.21
C LYS A 114 7.95 0.61 -7.00
N GLY A 115 7.44 1.82 -6.75
CA GLY A 115 6.51 2.09 -5.65
C GLY A 115 7.11 1.71 -4.29
N TYR A 116 6.42 0.87 -3.54
CA TYR A 116 6.87 0.42 -2.22
C TYR A 116 7.94 -0.68 -2.23
N ASP A 117 8.48 -1.11 -3.39
CA ASP A 117 9.42 -2.24 -3.45
C ASP A 117 10.62 -2.09 -2.49
N LYS A 118 11.25 -0.92 -2.50
CA LYS A 118 12.40 -0.63 -1.65
C LYS A 118 12.04 -0.69 -0.16
N LEU A 119 10.88 -0.13 0.22
CA LEU A 119 10.37 -0.18 1.59
C LEU A 119 10.08 -1.62 2.01
N LEU A 120 9.37 -2.39 1.17
CA LEU A 120 9.06 -3.80 1.45
C LEU A 120 10.32 -4.63 1.65
N ARG A 121 11.33 -4.49 0.78
CA ARG A 121 12.61 -5.22 0.93
C ARG A 121 13.34 -4.88 2.23
N ARG A 122 13.19 -3.67 2.74
CA ARG A 122 13.78 -3.27 4.03
C ARG A 122 13.01 -3.89 5.19
N LEU A 123 11.68 -3.76 5.17
CA LEU A 123 10.82 -4.32 6.20
C LEU A 123 10.96 -5.84 6.30
N LEU A 124 11.02 -6.54 5.17
CA LEU A 124 11.18 -8.00 5.15
C LEU A 124 12.53 -8.49 5.68
N LYS A 125 13.51 -7.60 5.86
CA LYS A 125 14.81 -7.90 6.49
C LYS A 125 14.85 -7.51 7.96
N SER A 126 13.83 -6.84 8.48
CA SER A 126 13.72 -6.53 9.89
C SER A 126 12.85 -7.57 10.61
N ASP A 127 12.88 -7.54 11.94
CA ASP A 127 12.05 -8.41 12.78
C ASP A 127 10.62 -7.87 12.98
N ARG A 128 10.23 -6.86 12.20
CA ARG A 128 8.92 -6.21 12.31
C ARG A 128 7.79 -7.17 11.94
N GLU A 129 6.67 -7.03 12.63
CA GLU A 129 5.41 -7.57 12.13
C GLU A 129 4.93 -6.71 10.97
N ILE A 130 4.56 -7.37 9.87
CA ILE A 130 4.16 -6.68 8.63
C ILE A 130 2.81 -7.23 8.21
N THR A 131 1.84 -6.35 8.00
CA THR A 131 0.59 -6.68 7.33
C THR A 131 0.51 -5.92 6.01
N ILE A 132 0.30 -6.64 4.90
CA ILE A 132 0.09 -6.04 3.58
C ILE A 132 -1.24 -6.46 2.98
N THR A 133 -1.81 -5.64 2.10
CA THR A 133 -2.87 -6.10 1.20
C THR A 133 -2.32 -6.36 -0.20
N VAL A 134 -2.74 -7.48 -0.80
CA VAL A 134 -2.31 -7.91 -2.14
C VAL A 134 -3.52 -8.47 -2.88
N ARG A 135 -3.66 -8.17 -4.17
CA ARG A 135 -4.69 -8.83 -4.99
C ARG A 135 -4.45 -10.33 -5.06
N ASP A 136 -5.52 -11.11 -5.01
CA ASP A 136 -5.48 -12.57 -5.17
C ASP A 136 -4.63 -13.03 -6.37
N SER A 137 -4.89 -12.42 -7.53
CA SER A 137 -4.18 -12.63 -8.79
C SER A 137 -2.70 -12.28 -8.76
N LEU A 138 -2.22 -11.54 -7.77
CA LEU A 138 -0.81 -11.15 -7.62
C LEU A 138 -0.14 -11.81 -6.41
N LEU A 139 -0.88 -12.61 -5.64
CA LEU A 139 -0.36 -13.19 -4.40
C LEU A 139 0.86 -14.06 -4.65
N VAL A 140 0.77 -15.01 -5.59
CA VAL A 140 1.85 -15.95 -5.90
C VAL A 140 3.10 -15.21 -6.39
N ASP A 141 2.93 -14.25 -7.29
CA ASP A 141 4.03 -13.43 -7.80
C ASP A 141 4.70 -12.62 -6.69
N THR A 142 3.89 -12.07 -5.76
CA THR A 142 4.38 -11.30 -4.61
C THR A 142 5.19 -12.18 -3.66
N LEU A 143 4.69 -13.36 -3.31
CA LEU A 143 5.39 -14.32 -2.46
C LEU A 143 6.73 -14.72 -3.07
N ASN A 144 6.77 -14.99 -4.38
CA ASN A 144 7.98 -15.37 -5.10
C ASN A 144 8.99 -14.21 -5.18
N GLN A 145 8.55 -13.02 -5.57
CA GLN A 145 9.40 -11.83 -5.73
C GLN A 145 10.11 -11.46 -4.42
N TYR A 146 9.41 -11.60 -3.29
CA TYR A 146 9.91 -11.25 -1.97
C TYR A 146 10.42 -12.45 -1.16
N LYS A 147 10.40 -13.65 -1.74
CA LYS A 147 10.83 -14.90 -1.10
C LYS A 147 10.14 -15.16 0.25
N ILE A 148 8.87 -14.79 0.36
CA ILE A 148 8.06 -14.95 1.58
C ILE A 148 7.61 -16.40 1.64
N LYS A 149 8.19 -17.17 2.58
CA LYS A 149 7.85 -18.59 2.78
C LYS A 149 6.81 -18.80 3.87
N GLU A 150 6.88 -17.99 4.92
CA GLU A 150 6.00 -18.07 6.08
C GLU A 150 5.14 -16.82 6.15
N TYR A 151 3.82 -17.01 6.04
CA TYR A 151 2.86 -15.93 6.11
C TYR A 151 1.51 -16.45 6.62
N ARG A 152 0.69 -15.54 7.15
CA ARG A 152 -0.69 -15.81 7.52
C ARG A 152 -1.63 -15.06 6.58
N LEU A 153 -2.53 -15.78 5.94
CA LEU A 153 -3.62 -15.16 5.21
C LEU A 153 -4.69 -14.66 6.18
N LEU A 154 -5.10 -13.41 5.98
CA LEU A 154 -6.23 -12.80 6.64
C LEU A 154 -7.30 -12.61 5.56
N GLY A 155 -8.30 -13.49 5.54
CA GLY A 155 -9.42 -13.37 4.60
C GLY A 155 -10.14 -12.02 4.74
N ILE A 156 -10.85 -11.65 3.68
CA ILE A 156 -11.76 -10.49 3.69
C ILE A 156 -13.05 -10.87 4.42
#